data_AF-A0A967Q2C8-F1
#
_entry.id   AF-A0A967Q2C8-F1
#
_cell.length_a   1.000
_cell.length_b   1.000
_cell.length_c   1.000
_cell.angle_alpha   90.00
_cell.angle_beta   90.00
_cell.angle_gamma   90.00
#
_symmetry.space_group_name_H-M   'P 1'
#
loop_
_entity.id
_entity.type
_entity.pdbx_description
1 polymer ?
#
loop_
_entity_poly.entity_id
_entity_poly.type
_entity_poly.pdbx_seq_one_letter_code
_entity_poly.pdbx_strand_id
1 'polypeptide(L)' 'IGRDDAAAEAYQAILALEKDNRKALRCLRELYIANGQWADALEMQKRVLKVGPGSNRMNEEKEKHLSLRYEVARQ' A
#
# COMPACT_ATOMS: atom_id res chain seq x y z
N ILE A 1 6.76 -0.03 -18.70
CA ILE A 1 6.14 1.27 -18.38
C ILE A 1 4.76 1.26 -19.06
N GLY A 2 3.67 1.16 -18.30
CA GLY A 2 2.30 1.12 -18.85
C GLY A 2 1.36 0.03 -18.31
N ARG A 3 1.88 -1.05 -17.68
CA ARG A 3 1.02 -2.05 -17.00
C ARG A 3 0.79 -1.69 -15.53
N ASP A 4 1.76 -1.04 -14.91
CA ASP A 4 1.72 -0.66 -13.49
C ASP A 4 0.80 0.55 -13.27
N ASP A 5 0.79 1.51 -14.19
CA ASP A 5 -0.11 2.67 -14.17
C ASP A 5 -1.58 2.27 -14.32
N ALA A 6 -1.90 1.44 -15.33
CA ALA A 6 -3.26 0.94 -15.53
C ALA A 6 -3.74 0.07 -14.33
N ALA A 7 -2.84 -0.69 -13.70
CA ALA A 7 -3.16 -1.43 -12.50
C ALA A 7 -3.41 -0.49 -11.30
N ALA A 8 -2.61 0.56 -11.15
CA ALA A 8 -2.80 1.56 -10.11
C ALA A 8 -4.16 2.27 -10.25
N GLU A 9 -4.51 2.71 -11.47
CA GLU A 9 -5.82 3.31 -11.76
C GLU A 9 -6.99 2.38 -11.44
N ALA A 10 -6.89 1.09 -11.81
CA ALA A 10 -7.91 0.10 -11.49
C ALA A 10 -8.09 -0.07 -9.98
N TYR A 11 -6.99 -0.14 -9.21
CA TYR A 11 -7.08 -0.22 -7.75
C TYR A 11 -7.58 1.08 -7.12
N GLN A 12 -7.24 2.24 -7.67
CA GLN A 12 -7.78 3.53 -7.23
C GLN A 12 -9.29 3.63 -7.46
N ALA A 13 -9.79 3.16 -8.60
CA ALA A 13 -11.23 3.06 -8.87
C ALA A 13 -11.93 2.13 -7.86
N ILE A 14 -11.32 0.99 -7.53
CA ILE A 14 -11.84 0.11 -6.47
C ILE A 14 -11.87 0.85 -5.13
N LEU A 15 -10.82 1.58 -4.77
CA LEU A 15 -10.76 2.35 -3.52
C LEU A 15 -11.71 3.54 -3.48
N ALA A 16 -12.13 4.06 -4.64
CA ALA A 16 -13.16 5.08 -4.71
C ALA A 16 -14.54 4.54 -4.30
N LEU A 17 -14.84 3.29 -4.67
CA LEU A 17 -16.08 2.58 -4.31
C LEU A 17 -15.99 1.97 -2.91
N GLU A 18 -14.88 1.31 -2.62
CA GLU A 18 -14.60 0.57 -1.39
C GLU A 18 -13.33 1.12 -0.73
N LYS A 19 -13.47 2.21 0.02
CA LYS A 19 -12.35 2.95 0.65
C LYS A 19 -11.49 2.08 1.57
N ASP A 20 -12.07 1.01 2.10
CA ASP A 20 -11.45 0.09 3.05
C ASP A 20 -11.13 -1.28 2.42
N ASN A 21 -11.13 -1.40 1.08
CA ASN A 21 -10.73 -2.63 0.42
C ASN A 21 -9.24 -2.91 0.65
N ARG A 22 -8.95 -3.74 1.64
CA ARG A 22 -7.59 -4.13 2.03
C ARG A 22 -6.78 -4.73 0.89
N LYS A 23 -7.42 -5.44 -0.05
CA LYS A 23 -6.71 -6.05 -1.19
C LYS A 23 -6.23 -4.95 -2.14
N ALA A 24 -7.10 -4.01 -2.49
CA ALA A 24 -6.74 -2.87 -3.34
C ALA A 24 -5.66 -2.00 -2.69
N LEU A 25 -5.77 -1.72 -1.38
CA LEU A 25 -4.73 -0.98 -0.64
C LEU A 25 -3.36 -1.65 -0.71
N ARG A 26 -3.29 -2.97 -0.49
CA ARG A 26 -2.02 -3.71 -0.56
C ARG A 26 -1.47 -3.78 -1.99
N CYS A 27 -2.32 -4.02 -2.98
CA CYS A 27 -1.86 -4.08 -4.36
C CYS A 27 -1.31 -2.72 -4.82
N LEU A 28 -1.98 -1.62 -4.48
CA LEU A 28 -1.52 -0.28 -4.79
C LEU A 28 -0.21 0.06 -4.06
N ARG A 29 -0.05 -0.37 -2.80
CA ARG A 29 1.23 -0.27 -2.06
C ARG A 29 2.38 -0.97 -2.80
N GLU A 30 2.18 -2.21 -3.25
CA GLU A 30 3.25 -2.96 -3.94
C GLU A 30 3.60 -2.34 -5.30
N LEU A 31 2.63 -1.76 -6.02
CA LEU A 31 2.90 -1.01 -7.25
C LEU A 31 3.75 0.23 -6.96
N TYR A 32 3.42 1.01 -5.92
CA TYR A 32 4.23 2.16 -5.53
C TYR A 32 5.64 1.77 -5.09
N ILE A 33 5.80 0.63 -4.40
CA ILE A 33 7.12 0.07 -4.08
C ILE A 33 7.91 -0.26 -5.35
N ALA A 34 7.29 -0.94 -6.32
CA ALA A 34 7.95 -1.32 -7.58
C ALA A 34 8.40 -0.09 -8.38
N ASN A 35 7.67 1.02 -8.26
CA ASN A 35 7.98 2.29 -8.90
C ASN A 35 8.93 3.18 -8.09
N GLY A 36 9.40 2.74 -6.91
CA GLY A 36 10.26 3.54 -6.02
C GLY A 36 9.56 4.71 -5.34
N GLN A 37 8.23 4.75 -5.38
CA GLN A 37 7.35 5.75 -4.76
C GLN A 37 7.10 5.39 -3.29
N TRP A 38 8.14 5.46 -2.45
CA TRP A 38 8.06 4.98 -1.06
C TRP A 38 7.07 5.77 -0.21
N ALA A 39 6.91 7.08 -0.47
CA ALA A 39 5.98 7.94 0.27
C ALA A 39 4.52 7.50 0.05
N ASP A 40 4.12 7.29 -1.20
CA ASP A 40 2.80 6.79 -1.57
C ASP A 40 2.55 5.38 -1.03
N ALA A 41 3.56 4.50 -1.12
CA ALA A 41 3.50 3.16 -0.54
C ALA A 41 3.27 3.20 0.98
N LEU A 42 3.96 4.10 1.70
CA LEU A 42 3.80 4.27 3.13
C LEU A 42 2.40 4.77 3.50
N GLU A 43 1.80 5.64 2.70
CA GLU A 43 0.42 6.09 2.90
C GLU A 43 -0.59 4.94 2.74
N MET A 44 -0.45 4.14 1.69
CA MET A 44 -1.28 2.95 1.52
C MET A 44 -1.11 1.98 2.69
N GLN A 45 0.11 1.81 3.20
CA GLN A 45 0.37 0.98 4.37
C GLN A 45 -0.33 1.47 5.63
N LYS A 46 -0.33 2.78 5.89
CA LYS A 46 -1.06 3.37 7.02
C LYS A 46 -2.55 3.08 6.93
N ARG A 47 -3.13 3.14 5.72
CA ARG A 47 -4.53 2.78 5.49
C ARG A 47 -4.79 1.30 5.74
N VAL A 48 -3.91 0.40 5.31
CA VAL A 48 -4.04 -1.04 5.59
C VAL A 48 -4.10 -1.31 7.10
N LEU A 49 -3.22 -0.67 7.88
CA LEU A 49 -3.22 -0.78 9.33
C LEU A 49 -4.48 -0.18 9.96
N LYS A 50 -4.97 0.94 9.45
CA LYS A 50 -6.20 1.61 9.92
C LYS A 50 -7.46 0.75 9.72
N VAL A 51 -7.57 0.08 8.57
CA VAL A 51 -8.69 -0.82 8.28
C VAL A 51 -8.66 -2.08 9.15
N GLY A 52 -7.51 -2.38 9.76
CA GLY A 52 -7.34 -3.55 10.63
C GLY A 52 -7.06 -4.81 9.82
N PRO A 53 -5.79 -5.24 9.70
CA PRO A 53 -5.50 -6.60 9.26
C PRO A 53 -6.02 -7.59 10.31
N GLY A 54 -6.44 -8.78 9.87
CA GLY A 54 -6.77 -9.87 10.81
C GLY A 54 -5.57 -10.19 11.70
N SER A 55 -5.80 -10.66 12.93
CA SER A 55 -4.77 -10.82 13.97
C SER A 55 -3.49 -11.52 13.50
N ASN A 56 -3.61 -12.53 12.62
CA ASN A 56 -2.45 -13.27 12.09
C ASN A 56 -1.56 -12.45 11.15
N ARG A 57 -2.08 -11.40 10.51
CA ARG A 57 -1.33 -10.54 9.57
C ARG A 57 -0.89 -9.21 10.17
N MET A 58 -1.35 -8.87 11.37
CA MET A 58 -1.05 -7.57 11.99
C MET A 58 0.46 -7.35 12.18
N ASN A 59 1.21 -8.40 12.54
CA ASN A 59 2.66 -8.28 12.72
C ASN A 59 3.37 -8.03 11.39
N GLU A 60 3.04 -8.78 10.34
CA GLU A 60 3.62 -8.61 9.00
C GLU A 60 3.39 -7.18 8.46
N GLU A 61 2.19 -6.63 8.68
CA GLU A 61 1.86 -5.27 8.26
C GLU A 61 2.61 -4.21 9.08
N LYS A 62 2.90 -4.46 10.37
CA LYS A 62 3.73 -3.57 11.19
C LYS A 62 5.19 -3.60 10.75
N GLU A 63 5.72 -4.78 10.44
CA GLU A 63 7.08 -4.94 9.91
C GLU A 63 7.23 -4.20 8.58
N LYS A 64 6.31 -4.42 7.64
CA LYS A 64 6.29 -3.72 6.35
C LYS A 64 6.19 -2.20 6.54
N HIS A 65 5.40 -1.73 7.51
CA HIS A 65 5.31 -0.30 7.83
C HIS A 65 6.64 0.29 8.30
N LEU A 66 7.38 -0.43 9.14
CA LEU A 66 8.70 -0.01 9.58
C LEU A 66 9.69 0.06 8.42
N SER A 67 9.73 -0.97 7.56
CA SER A 67 10.59 -0.97 6.37
C SER A 67 10.28 0.20 5.43
N LEU A 68 9.01 0.50 5.19
CA LEU A 68 8.61 1.64 4.36
C LEU A 68 9.02 2.99 4.97
N ARG A 69 8.94 3.15 6.29
CA ARG A 69 9.43 4.36 6.96
C ARG A 69 10.94 4.55 6.80
N TYR A 70 11.69 3.46 6.83
CA TYR A 70 13.14 3.50 6.61
C TYR A 70 13.48 3.93 5.18
N GLU A 71 12.84 3.33 4.18
CA GLU A 71 13.08 3.67 2.77
C GLU A 71 12.68 5.11 2.44
N VAL A 72 11.57 5.61 2.99
CA VAL A 72 11.17 7.03 2.87
C VAL A 72 12.20 7.96 3.51
N ALA A 73 12.77 7.59 4.67
CA ALA A 73 13.76 8.42 5.36
C ALA A 73 15.15 8.39 4.71
N ARG A 74 15.40 7.40 3.85
CA ARG A 74 16.66 7.21 3.13
C ARG A 74 16.72 7.98 1.81
N GLN A 75 15.57 8.34 1.23
CA GLN A 75 15.46 9.27 0.11
C GLN A 75 15.65 10.72 0.55
#